data_AF-A0A3M6K9C3-F1
#
_entry.id   AF-A0A3M6K9C3-F1
#
_cell.length_a   1.000
_cell.length_b   1.000
_cell.length_c   1.000
_cell.angle_alpha   90.00
_cell.angle_beta   90.00
_cell.angle_gamma   90.00
#
_symmetry.space_group_name_H-M   'P 1'
#
loop_
_entity.id
_entity.type
_entity.pdbx_description
1 polymer ?
#
loop_
_entity_poly.entity_id
_entity_poly.type
_entity_poly.pdbx_seq_one_letter_code
_entity_poly.pdbx_strand_id
1 'polypeptide(L)'
;KEIFATKNGAKGLIVYNNQPGIFFGELIHEYVSEDYYPTIPTVSMTREEGLELRKIIETESSATFNVFNHPDFIATFSSRGPVSPFYMKPDLVAPGVFVNTTSLKNYYNITSGTSYAAPHVAGSIALLLEKNPEFTPHEIKSILVTTSDVITDQYKDEFGFNEGGAGRIDLKKAFSSELIFEPSKLMFNLSEQKSSEEYEIMIRGINNMVDIQKVEFSKIDNIEFDYRVENSSLYITSKLIDSKTGDFETRAFITQNDIIYQIPIVIKVSEASIVILEKENELTFQVKRPIDWEYAKITVTNSKTFDERTVSITPKKFDSLKLYDAGRYWIEANVRNSSGTFDVFEFYDIKEDLSEQKPIVENSVLPERALIILGIIFTIVIIVGLKFRKRNY
;
A
#
# COMPACT_ATOMS: atom_id res chain seq x y z
N LYS A 1 25.74 22.99 10.69
CA LYS A 1 25.28 24.40 10.76
C LYS A 1 25.29 24.91 12.19
N GLU A 2 24.76 24.16 13.15
CA GLU A 2 24.72 24.50 14.58
C GLU A 2 26.11 24.87 15.15
N ILE A 3 27.11 23.99 15.04
CA ILE A 3 28.50 24.27 15.50
C ILE A 3 29.03 25.62 14.99
N PHE A 4 28.79 25.95 13.71
CA PHE A 4 29.24 27.21 13.12
C PHE A 4 28.48 28.40 13.70
N ALA A 5 27.16 28.29 13.86
CA ALA A 5 26.33 29.34 14.47
C ALA A 5 26.76 29.60 15.92
N THR A 6 26.98 28.55 16.71
CA THR A 6 27.47 28.66 18.10
C THR A 6 28.83 29.35 18.16
N LYS A 7 29.79 28.97 17.31
CA LYS A 7 31.12 29.60 17.25
C LYS A 7 31.06 31.10 16.92
N ASN A 8 29.99 31.57 16.27
CA ASN A 8 29.76 32.98 15.95
C ASN A 8 28.83 33.68 16.95
N GLY A 9 28.59 33.08 18.12
CA GLY A 9 27.84 33.70 19.22
C GLY A 9 26.31 33.65 19.10
N ALA A 10 25.77 32.86 18.16
CA ALA A 10 24.33 32.66 18.06
C ALA A 10 23.77 32.05 19.37
N LYS A 11 22.55 32.44 19.73
CA LYS A 11 21.82 31.90 20.90
C LYS A 11 20.75 30.87 20.52
N GLY A 12 20.52 30.70 19.23
CA GLY A 12 19.59 29.75 18.65
C GLY A 12 19.81 29.67 17.13
N LEU A 13 19.30 28.61 16.52
CA LEU A 13 19.40 28.39 15.08
C LEU A 13 18.01 28.08 14.51
N ILE A 14 17.63 28.81 13.46
CA ILE A 14 16.45 28.51 12.64
C ILE A 14 16.95 28.05 11.28
N VAL A 15 16.48 26.90 10.83
CA VAL A 15 16.77 26.38 9.50
C VAL A 15 15.45 26.18 8.77
N TYR A 16 15.30 26.75 7.57
CA TYR A 16 14.12 26.53 6.73
C TYR A 16 14.44 25.64 5.53
N ASN A 17 13.44 24.89 5.06
CA ASN A 17 13.61 23.95 3.97
C ASN A 17 13.97 24.66 2.65
N ASN A 18 14.76 24.02 1.79
CA ASN A 18 15.01 24.51 0.43
C ASN A 18 13.96 24.01 -0.59
N GLN A 19 13.14 23.02 -0.20
CA GLN A 19 12.01 22.49 -0.94
C GLN A 19 10.68 22.77 -0.21
N PRO A 20 9.52 22.71 -0.90
CA PRO A 20 8.22 22.76 -0.22
C PRO A 20 8.08 21.65 0.84
N GLY A 21 7.27 21.90 1.87
CA GLY A 21 7.00 20.95 2.95
C GLY A 21 7.94 21.07 4.15
N ILE A 22 7.58 20.36 5.22
CA ILE A 22 8.35 20.29 6.46
C ILE A 22 9.61 19.45 6.24
N PHE A 23 10.74 19.89 6.80
CA PHE A 23 11.89 19.02 6.96
C PHE A 23 12.17 18.81 8.46
N PHE A 24 12.46 17.57 8.83
CA PHE A 24 12.85 17.19 10.17
C PHE A 24 14.37 17.03 10.18
N GLY A 25 15.06 18.09 10.59
CA GLY A 25 16.51 18.05 10.74
C GLY A 25 16.89 17.34 12.04
N GLU A 26 17.73 16.32 11.94
CA GLU A 26 18.31 15.67 13.12
C GLU A 26 19.65 16.34 13.45
N LEU A 27 19.81 16.82 14.70
CA LEU A 27 21.13 17.25 15.18
C LEU A 27 21.95 16.06 15.68
N ILE A 28 21.28 15.08 16.29
CA ILE A 28 21.89 13.85 16.79
C ILE A 28 21.42 12.71 15.89
N HIS A 29 22.36 12.08 15.19
CA HIS A 29 22.13 11.01 14.22
C HIS A 29 23.40 10.15 14.06
N GLU A 30 23.32 9.05 13.30
CA GLU A 30 24.40 8.05 13.21
C GLU A 30 25.75 8.53 12.64
N TYR A 31 25.80 9.72 12.02
CA TYR A 31 27.01 10.27 11.41
C TYR A 31 27.63 11.42 12.20
N VAL A 32 27.07 11.80 13.36
CA VAL A 32 27.75 12.74 14.26
C VAL A 32 28.66 12.00 15.23
N SER A 33 29.71 12.67 15.70
CA SER A 33 30.63 12.08 16.67
C SER A 33 29.95 11.89 18.03
N GLU A 34 30.36 10.87 18.78
CA GLU A 34 29.78 10.54 20.10
C GLU A 34 29.97 11.67 21.14
N ASP A 35 30.93 12.57 20.93
CA ASP A 35 31.19 13.74 21.77
C ASP A 35 30.42 14.99 21.33
N TYR A 36 29.58 14.90 20.29
CA TYR A 36 28.74 16.00 19.85
C TYR A 36 27.51 16.17 20.74
N TYR A 37 27.39 17.35 21.35
CA TYR A 37 26.22 17.76 22.11
C TYR A 37 25.70 19.10 21.56
N PRO A 38 24.44 19.19 21.10
CA PRO A 38 23.83 20.45 20.72
C PRO A 38 23.94 21.49 21.84
N THR A 39 24.43 22.69 21.50
CA THR A 39 24.72 23.75 22.46
C THR A 39 23.72 24.91 22.43
N ILE A 40 22.98 25.02 21.33
CA ILE A 40 21.94 26.04 21.15
C ILE A 40 20.63 25.40 20.68
N PRO A 41 19.46 25.92 21.11
CA PRO A 41 18.18 25.47 20.60
C PRO A 41 18.11 25.66 19.08
N THR A 42 17.65 24.62 18.39
CA THR A 42 17.54 24.63 16.93
C THR A 42 16.14 24.20 16.53
N VAL A 43 15.53 24.94 15.61
CA VAL A 43 14.20 24.64 15.05
C VAL A 43 14.27 24.58 13.53
N SER A 44 13.47 23.69 12.95
CA SER A 44 13.22 23.64 11.51
C SER A 44 11.87 24.28 11.15
N MET A 45 11.73 24.76 9.92
CA MET A 45 10.47 25.26 9.37
C MET A 45 10.36 24.99 7.86
N THR A 46 9.16 25.15 7.32
CA THR A 46 8.93 24.99 5.87
C THR A 46 9.65 26.07 5.07
N ARG A 47 9.80 25.86 3.75
CA ARG A 47 10.33 26.90 2.85
C ARG A 47 9.48 28.16 2.85
N GLU A 48 8.16 28.00 2.90
CA GLU A 48 7.21 29.11 2.84
C GLU A 48 7.35 30.02 4.06
N GLU A 49 7.27 29.45 5.27
CA GLU A 49 7.47 30.15 6.54
C GLU A 49 8.87 30.78 6.61
N GLY A 50 9.90 30.09 6.12
CA GLY A 50 11.26 30.62 6.08
C GLY A 50 11.43 31.84 5.18
N LEU A 51 10.76 31.85 4.02
CA LEU A 51 10.75 33.00 3.12
C LEU A 51 9.95 34.17 3.69
N GLU A 52 8.87 33.90 4.40
CA GLU A 52 8.11 34.91 5.14
C GLU A 52 8.94 35.51 6.28
N LEU A 53 9.60 34.67 7.09
CA LEU A 53 10.49 35.11 8.16
C LEU A 53 11.61 36.01 7.64
N ARG A 54 12.18 35.71 6.47
CA ARG A 54 13.20 36.57 5.85
C ARG A 54 12.68 37.98 5.56
N LYS A 55 11.42 38.14 5.16
CA LYS A 55 10.80 39.45 4.95
C LYS A 55 10.52 40.15 6.28
N ILE A 56 10.06 39.42 7.28
CA ILE A 56 9.79 39.98 8.62
C ILE A 56 11.06 40.57 9.23
N ILE A 57 12.19 39.84 9.18
CA ILE A 57 13.47 40.27 9.77
C ILE A 57 14.03 41.55 9.11
N GLU A 58 13.61 41.91 7.90
CA GLU A 58 14.00 43.18 7.27
C GLU A 58 13.38 44.40 7.97
N THR A 59 12.28 44.21 8.70
CA THR A 59 11.49 45.30 9.31
C THR A 59 11.35 45.19 10.82
N GLU A 60 11.30 43.97 11.36
CA GLU A 60 11.09 43.67 12.77
C GLU A 60 12.32 42.99 13.36
N SER A 61 12.75 43.44 14.55
CA SER A 61 13.90 42.86 15.26
C SER A 61 13.52 41.83 16.33
N SER A 62 12.22 41.57 16.51
CA SER A 62 11.70 40.63 17.51
C SER A 62 10.51 39.86 16.97
N ALA A 63 10.48 38.55 17.19
CA ALA A 63 9.38 37.67 16.82
C ALA A 63 9.23 36.57 17.88
N THR A 64 8.00 36.08 18.05
CA THR A 64 7.71 34.89 18.86
C THR A 64 7.26 33.77 17.94
N PHE A 65 7.84 32.58 18.12
CA PHE A 65 7.50 31.39 17.34
C PHE A 65 6.67 30.44 18.19
N ASN A 66 5.59 29.94 17.61
CA ASN A 66 4.90 28.78 18.15
C ASN A 66 5.63 27.53 17.66
N VAL A 67 6.43 26.91 18.53
CA VAL A 67 7.11 25.66 18.22
C VAL A 67 6.15 24.53 18.50
N PHE A 68 5.79 23.77 17.45
CA PHE A 68 5.08 22.51 17.63
C PHE A 68 6.08 21.35 17.68
N ASN A 69 5.83 20.42 18.58
CA ASN A 69 6.50 19.12 18.60
C ASN A 69 5.42 18.09 18.34
N HIS A 70 5.40 17.51 17.14
CA HIS A 70 4.50 16.43 16.79
C HIS A 70 5.34 15.17 16.61
N PRO A 71 5.58 14.39 17.69
CA PRO A 71 6.44 13.21 17.61
C PRO A 71 5.77 12.03 16.90
N ASP A 72 4.46 12.12 16.65
CA ASP A 72 3.64 11.04 16.13
C ASP A 72 3.23 11.28 14.67
N PHE A 73 4.20 11.14 13.77
CA PHE A 73 4.02 11.33 12.33
C PHE A 73 4.79 10.28 11.53
N ILE A 74 4.42 10.13 10.25
CA ILE A 74 5.17 9.26 9.33
C ILE A 74 6.49 9.90 8.93
N ALA A 75 7.58 9.22 9.26
CA ALA A 75 8.93 9.64 8.87
C ALA A 75 9.03 9.86 7.35
N THR A 76 9.67 10.94 6.93
CA THR A 76 9.79 11.30 5.50
C THR A 76 10.54 10.24 4.69
N PHE A 77 11.49 9.54 5.30
CA PHE A 77 12.24 8.43 4.68
C PHE A 77 11.45 7.11 4.63
N SER A 78 10.32 6.99 5.33
CA SER A 78 9.54 5.75 5.35
C SER A 78 9.05 5.44 3.93
N SER A 79 9.32 4.22 3.47
CA SER A 79 8.85 3.77 2.16
C SER A 79 7.33 3.78 2.10
N ARG A 80 6.81 4.19 0.95
CA ARG A 80 5.37 4.32 0.69
C ARG A 80 4.96 3.34 -0.39
N GLY A 81 3.74 2.85 -0.29
CA GLY A 81 3.09 2.09 -1.34
C GLY A 81 2.41 2.98 -2.39
N PRO A 82 1.49 2.42 -3.18
CA PRO A 82 1.15 0.98 -3.20
C PRO A 82 2.27 0.15 -3.85
N VAL A 83 2.30 -1.17 -3.62
CA VAL A 83 3.19 -2.08 -4.37
C VAL A 83 2.59 -2.34 -5.76
N SER A 84 1.27 -2.52 -5.82
CA SER A 84 0.46 -2.58 -7.03
C SER A 84 -0.94 -2.04 -6.73
N PRO A 85 -1.80 -1.78 -7.75
CA PRO A 85 -3.17 -1.33 -7.53
C PRO A 85 -4.01 -2.23 -6.60
N PHE A 86 -3.63 -3.50 -6.44
CA PHE A 86 -4.31 -4.49 -5.61
C PHE A 86 -3.60 -4.77 -4.27
N TYR A 87 -2.35 -4.32 -4.13
CA TYR A 87 -1.50 -4.68 -3.01
C TYR A 87 -0.93 -3.46 -2.28
N MET A 88 -1.65 -3.08 -1.22
CA MET A 88 -1.33 -1.92 -0.39
C MET A 88 -0.31 -2.25 0.70
N LYS A 89 0.68 -1.37 0.82
CA LYS A 89 1.70 -1.39 1.87
C LYS A 89 2.02 0.05 2.31
N PRO A 90 2.50 0.26 3.55
CA PRO A 90 2.78 -0.75 4.58
C PRO A 90 1.51 -1.36 5.19
N ASP A 91 1.67 -2.39 6.04
CA ASP A 91 0.52 -2.96 6.75
C ASP A 91 0.08 -2.10 7.92
N LEU A 92 1.05 -1.61 8.69
CA LEU A 92 0.94 -0.73 9.84
C LEU A 92 2.32 -0.08 10.05
N VAL A 93 2.41 0.91 10.94
CA VAL A 93 3.66 1.58 11.31
C VAL A 93 3.98 1.43 12.79
N ALA A 94 5.24 1.65 13.15
CA ALA A 94 5.71 1.57 14.54
C ALA A 94 6.83 2.60 14.77
N PRO A 95 7.16 2.92 16.03
CA PRO A 95 8.24 3.85 16.35
C PRO A 95 9.58 3.41 15.75
N GLY A 96 10.15 4.27 14.91
CA GLY A 96 11.42 4.01 14.23
C GLY A 96 12.31 5.23 14.08
N VAL A 97 11.97 6.35 14.72
CA VAL A 97 12.74 7.60 14.67
C VAL A 97 13.27 7.88 16.07
N PHE A 98 14.54 8.27 16.19
CA PHE A 98 15.22 8.52 17.46
C PHE A 98 15.15 7.35 18.45
N VAL A 99 15.25 6.12 17.96
CA VAL A 99 15.27 4.92 18.79
C VAL A 99 16.64 4.82 19.48
N ASN A 100 16.65 4.88 20.81
CA ASN A 100 17.85 4.59 21.60
C ASN A 100 18.04 3.08 21.72
N THR A 101 19.09 2.54 21.11
CA THR A 101 19.34 1.09 21.03
C THR A 101 20.79 0.75 21.36
N THR A 102 21.05 -0.53 21.63
CA THR A 102 22.38 -1.04 21.92
C THR A 102 23.29 -0.92 20.70
N SER A 103 24.54 -0.53 20.93
CA SER A 103 25.62 -0.47 19.96
C SER A 103 26.79 -1.35 20.42
N LEU A 104 27.81 -1.47 19.56
CA LEU A 104 29.01 -2.25 19.87
C LEU A 104 29.73 -1.70 21.11
N LYS A 105 30.57 -2.53 21.73
CA LYS A 105 31.43 -2.15 22.87
C LYS A 105 30.67 -1.59 24.09
N ASN A 106 29.47 -2.12 24.37
CA ASN A 106 28.60 -1.71 25.49
C ASN A 106 28.15 -0.24 25.42
N TYR A 107 28.08 0.33 24.22
CA TYR A 107 27.52 1.66 24.01
C TYR A 107 26.04 1.59 23.63
N TYR A 108 25.40 2.75 23.67
CA TYR A 108 24.07 2.97 23.13
C TYR A 108 24.15 4.02 22.02
N ASN A 109 23.25 3.95 21.06
CA ASN A 109 23.17 4.92 19.98
C ASN A 109 21.71 5.28 19.68
N ILE A 110 21.49 6.55 19.33
CA ILE A 110 20.19 7.04 18.85
C ILE A 110 20.20 6.92 17.33
N THR A 111 19.21 6.23 16.79
CA THR A 111 19.15 5.91 15.36
C THR A 111 17.72 5.95 14.84
N SER A 112 17.59 6.16 13.53
CA SER A 112 16.31 6.34 12.84
C SER A 112 16.28 5.42 11.61
N GLY A 113 15.14 4.78 11.35
CA GLY A 113 14.97 3.87 10.23
C GLY A 113 13.80 2.90 10.42
N THR A 114 13.19 2.44 9.33
CA THR A 114 12.17 1.37 9.38
C THR A 114 12.75 0.06 9.89
N SER A 115 14.06 -0.15 9.75
CA SER A 115 14.83 -1.23 10.40
C SER A 115 14.73 -1.21 11.93
N TYR A 116 14.42 -0.07 12.55
CA TYR A 116 14.22 0.08 13.99
C TYR A 116 12.74 0.11 14.39
N ALA A 117 11.83 0.35 13.44
CA ALA A 117 10.40 0.09 13.62
C ALA A 117 10.08 -1.41 13.60
N ALA A 118 10.70 -2.17 12.68
CA ALA A 118 10.52 -3.61 12.55
C ALA A 118 10.69 -4.41 13.86
N PRO A 119 11.73 -4.21 14.70
CA PRO A 119 11.88 -4.94 15.96
C PRO A 119 10.82 -4.60 17.01
N HIS A 120 10.21 -3.41 17.00
CA HIS A 120 9.06 -3.11 17.87
C HIS A 120 7.86 -3.99 17.51
N VAL A 121 7.60 -4.17 16.21
CA VAL A 121 6.55 -5.08 15.73
C VAL A 121 6.92 -6.53 16.04
N ALA A 122 8.18 -6.94 15.83
CA ALA A 122 8.63 -8.30 16.16
C ALA A 122 8.49 -8.63 17.65
N GLY A 123 8.83 -7.71 18.55
CA GLY A 123 8.62 -7.87 19.99
C GLY A 123 7.13 -7.95 20.36
N SER A 124 6.28 -7.17 19.69
CA SER A 124 4.83 -7.24 19.85
C SER A 124 4.28 -8.61 19.42
N ILE A 125 4.75 -9.13 18.29
CA ILE A 125 4.40 -10.48 17.80
C ILE A 125 4.84 -11.55 18.81
N ALA A 126 6.04 -11.43 19.38
CA ALA A 126 6.54 -12.39 20.37
C ALA A 126 5.63 -12.44 21.62
N LEU A 127 5.15 -11.29 22.10
CA LEU A 127 4.22 -11.22 23.24
C LEU A 127 2.83 -11.80 22.90
N LEU A 128 2.34 -11.60 21.67
CA LEU A 128 1.10 -12.23 21.21
C LEU A 128 1.23 -13.75 21.13
N LEU A 129 2.37 -14.26 20.66
CA LEU A 129 2.68 -15.69 20.62
C LEU A 129 2.90 -16.28 22.02
N GLU A 130 3.46 -15.53 22.95
CA GLU A 130 3.55 -15.94 24.36
C GLU A 130 2.15 -16.11 24.96
N LYS A 131 1.22 -15.19 24.65
CA LYS A 131 -0.19 -15.28 25.07
C LYS A 131 -0.91 -16.47 24.43
N ASN A 132 -0.71 -16.69 23.14
CA ASN A 132 -1.30 -17.81 22.40
C ASN A 132 -0.34 -18.33 21.31
N PRO A 133 0.37 -19.45 21.59
CA PRO A 133 1.35 -20.02 20.67
C PRO A 133 0.76 -20.57 19.36
N GLU A 134 -0.55 -20.83 19.33
CA GLU A 134 -1.22 -21.42 18.17
C GLU A 134 -1.64 -20.36 17.13
N PHE A 135 -1.43 -19.07 17.41
CA PHE A 135 -1.76 -18.03 16.44
C PHE A 135 -0.96 -18.18 15.15
N THR A 136 -1.67 -18.17 14.03
CA THR A 136 -1.03 -18.20 12.72
C THR A 136 -0.50 -16.81 12.33
N PRO A 137 0.46 -16.71 11.39
CA PRO A 137 0.95 -15.42 10.93
C PRO A 137 -0.15 -14.48 10.39
N HIS A 138 -1.20 -15.04 9.78
CA HIS A 138 -2.32 -14.26 9.26
C HIS A 138 -3.19 -13.69 10.39
N GLU A 139 -3.44 -14.49 11.42
CA GLU A 139 -4.20 -14.09 12.61
C GLU A 139 -3.48 -12.99 13.40
N ILE A 140 -2.17 -13.14 13.61
CA ILE A 140 -1.35 -12.11 14.27
C ILE A 140 -1.38 -10.81 13.46
N LYS A 141 -1.21 -10.90 12.14
CA LYS A 141 -1.33 -9.74 11.25
C LYS A 141 -2.70 -9.08 11.39
N SER A 142 -3.77 -9.87 11.39
CA SER A 142 -5.13 -9.37 11.55
C SER A 142 -5.30 -8.63 12.87
N ILE A 143 -4.87 -9.20 13.98
CA ILE A 143 -4.91 -8.55 15.30
C ILE A 143 -4.17 -7.21 15.24
N LEU A 144 -2.89 -7.20 14.83
CA LEU A 144 -2.08 -5.99 14.83
C LEU A 144 -2.64 -4.88 13.92
N VAL A 145 -3.08 -5.23 12.71
CA VAL A 145 -3.65 -4.29 11.74
C VAL A 145 -4.95 -3.71 12.28
N THR A 146 -5.86 -4.56 12.76
CA THR A 146 -7.20 -4.12 13.16
C THR A 146 -7.24 -3.40 14.51
N THR A 147 -6.22 -3.59 15.35
CA THR A 147 -6.06 -2.85 16.60
C THR A 147 -5.07 -1.69 16.49
N SER A 148 -4.60 -1.32 15.30
CA SER A 148 -3.72 -0.15 15.16
C SER A 148 -4.46 1.16 15.48
N ASP A 149 -3.72 2.14 15.95
CA ASP A 149 -4.18 3.52 16.15
C ASP A 149 -4.07 4.31 14.85
N VAL A 150 -5.14 5.02 14.52
CA VAL A 150 -5.13 5.95 13.39
C VAL A 150 -4.16 7.09 13.70
N ILE A 151 -3.35 7.44 12.70
CA ILE A 151 -2.35 8.50 12.79
C ILE A 151 -2.76 9.67 11.91
N THR A 152 -2.48 10.88 12.39
CA THR A 152 -2.78 12.11 11.66
C THR A 152 -1.55 12.99 11.56
N ASP A 153 -1.53 13.84 10.55
CA ASP A 153 -0.56 14.92 10.47
C ASP A 153 -0.84 16.00 11.53
N GLN A 154 -0.04 17.07 11.54
CA GLN A 154 -0.20 18.18 12.47
C GLN A 154 -1.52 18.98 12.30
N TYR A 155 -2.23 18.79 11.19
CA TYR A 155 -3.51 19.43 10.90
C TYR A 155 -4.71 18.53 11.25
N LYS A 156 -4.44 17.32 11.78
CA LYS A 156 -5.42 16.28 12.12
C LYS A 156 -6.00 15.58 10.89
N ASP A 157 -5.35 15.70 9.74
CA ASP A 157 -5.70 14.93 8.56
C ASP A 157 -5.08 13.53 8.68
N GLU A 158 -5.89 12.49 8.46
CA GLU A 158 -5.41 11.10 8.51
C GLU A 158 -4.37 10.84 7.43
N PHE A 159 -3.29 10.12 7.77
CA PHE A 159 -2.36 9.64 6.76
C PHE A 159 -3.01 8.53 5.92
N GLY A 160 -2.82 8.60 4.60
CA GLY A 160 -3.32 7.59 3.69
C GLY A 160 -2.67 6.21 3.89
N PHE A 161 -3.32 5.15 3.44
CA PHE A 161 -2.90 3.76 3.69
C PHE A 161 -1.59 3.40 3.00
N ASN A 162 -1.27 4.08 1.89
CA ASN A 162 0.02 3.94 1.21
C ASN A 162 1.19 4.52 2.02
N GLU A 163 0.91 5.32 3.06
CA GLU A 163 1.93 5.91 3.93
C GLU A 163 1.94 5.27 5.32
N GLY A 164 0.78 5.20 5.96
CA GLY A 164 0.61 4.74 7.33
C GLY A 164 0.08 3.32 7.50
N GLY A 165 -0.35 2.67 6.41
CA GLY A 165 -1.09 1.42 6.49
C GLY A 165 -2.36 1.58 7.34
N ALA A 166 -2.63 0.62 8.21
CA ALA A 166 -3.72 0.76 9.18
C ALA A 166 -3.45 1.84 10.23
N GLY A 167 -2.20 2.22 10.45
CA GLY A 167 -1.80 3.20 11.45
C GLY A 167 -0.72 2.65 12.39
N ARG A 168 -0.52 3.31 13.53
CA ARG A 168 0.52 2.95 14.49
C ARG A 168 0.11 1.74 15.31
N ILE A 169 1.06 0.82 15.54
CA ILE A 169 0.86 -0.32 16.43
C ILE A 169 0.41 0.12 17.83
N ASP A 170 -0.67 -0.49 18.34
CA ASP A 170 -1.06 -0.45 19.75
C ASP A 170 -1.04 -1.88 20.31
N LEU A 171 0.07 -2.22 20.97
CA LEU A 171 0.26 -3.54 21.57
C LEU A 171 -0.73 -3.79 22.72
N LYS A 172 -1.12 -2.77 23.48
CA LYS A 172 -2.05 -2.96 24.60
C LYS A 172 -3.40 -3.42 24.06
N LYS A 173 -3.89 -2.75 23.02
CA LYS A 173 -5.14 -3.09 22.35
C LYS A 173 -5.04 -4.42 21.60
N ALA A 174 -3.93 -4.68 20.92
CA ALA A 174 -3.65 -5.97 20.27
C ALA A 174 -3.66 -7.13 21.27
N PHE A 175 -2.98 -6.97 22.40
CA PHE A 175 -2.89 -7.98 23.44
C PHE A 175 -4.23 -8.21 24.13
N SER A 176 -5.08 -7.20 24.24
CA SER A 176 -6.46 -7.33 24.72
C SER A 176 -7.43 -7.87 23.69
N SER A 177 -7.05 -8.02 22.42
CA SER A 177 -7.96 -8.44 21.37
C SER A 177 -8.65 -9.77 21.68
N GLU A 178 -9.96 -9.81 21.40
CA GLU A 178 -10.82 -10.98 21.47
C GLU A 178 -11.25 -11.49 20.09
N LEU A 179 -11.06 -10.69 19.04
CA LEU A 179 -11.50 -10.98 17.69
C LEU A 179 -10.34 -11.02 16.70
N ILE A 180 -10.51 -11.83 15.67
CA ILE A 180 -9.67 -11.91 14.48
C ILE A 180 -10.58 -11.77 13.27
N PHE A 181 -10.18 -10.91 12.32
CA PHE A 181 -10.93 -10.60 11.10
C PHE A 181 -10.21 -11.11 9.86
N GLU A 182 -10.91 -11.84 9.00
CA GLU A 182 -10.36 -12.37 7.76
C GLU A 182 -11.31 -12.06 6.58
N PRO A 183 -10.93 -11.15 5.65
CA PRO A 183 -9.67 -10.40 5.61
C PRO A 183 -9.64 -9.23 6.62
N SER A 184 -8.43 -8.73 6.92
CA SER A 184 -8.21 -7.58 7.82
C SER A 184 -8.18 -6.21 7.12
N LYS A 185 -8.39 -6.20 5.80
CA LYS A 185 -8.51 -5.01 4.94
C LYS A 185 -9.45 -5.34 3.78
N LEU A 186 -10.17 -4.34 3.26
CA LEU A 186 -11.05 -4.50 2.11
C LEU A 186 -10.65 -3.58 0.95
N MET A 187 -10.97 -4.02 -0.26
CA MET A 187 -10.89 -3.21 -1.46
C MET A 187 -12.13 -3.46 -2.31
N PHE A 188 -12.94 -2.42 -2.52
CA PHE A 188 -14.11 -2.44 -3.38
C PHE A 188 -13.75 -1.85 -4.74
N ASN A 189 -14.21 -2.48 -5.82
CA ASN A 189 -14.08 -1.98 -7.18
C ASN A 189 -15.47 -1.73 -7.75
N LEU A 190 -15.82 -0.46 -7.88
CA LEU A 190 -17.12 0.01 -8.33
C LEU A 190 -17.02 0.70 -9.68
N SER A 191 -18.15 0.76 -10.38
CA SER A 191 -18.33 1.54 -11.60
C SER A 191 -19.81 1.86 -11.77
N GLU A 192 -20.19 2.66 -12.77
CA GLU A 192 -21.62 2.87 -13.08
C GLU A 192 -22.39 1.57 -13.36
N GLN A 193 -21.72 0.52 -13.88
CA GLN A 193 -22.34 -0.78 -14.17
C GLN A 193 -22.28 -1.74 -12.98
N LYS A 194 -21.41 -1.48 -12.02
CA LYS A 194 -21.24 -2.23 -10.77
C LYS A 194 -21.29 -1.21 -9.63
N SER A 195 -22.48 -0.66 -9.41
CA SER A 195 -22.69 0.42 -8.43
C SER A 195 -22.73 -0.08 -6.99
N SER A 196 -22.67 -1.38 -6.77
CA SER A 196 -22.60 -1.97 -5.43
C SER A 196 -21.81 -3.28 -5.44
N GLU A 197 -21.12 -3.54 -4.33
CA GLU A 197 -20.37 -4.76 -4.08
C GLU A 197 -20.42 -5.08 -2.58
N GLU A 198 -20.53 -6.36 -2.24
CA GLU A 198 -20.54 -6.86 -0.84
C GLU A 198 -19.32 -7.74 -0.61
N TYR A 199 -18.65 -7.55 0.52
CA TYR A 199 -17.60 -8.45 1.00
C TYR A 199 -17.97 -9.07 2.35
N GLU A 200 -17.64 -10.34 2.49
CA GLU A 200 -17.66 -11.06 3.76
C GLU A 200 -16.32 -10.90 4.48
N ILE A 201 -16.39 -10.58 5.77
CA ILE A 201 -15.30 -10.70 6.72
C ILE A 201 -15.68 -11.79 7.71
N MET A 202 -14.93 -12.90 7.70
CA MET A 202 -15.05 -13.92 8.72
C MET A 202 -14.50 -13.39 10.04
N ILE A 203 -15.26 -13.54 11.11
CA ILE A 203 -14.90 -13.12 12.47
C ILE A 203 -14.67 -14.37 13.32
N ARG A 204 -13.45 -14.53 13.81
CA ARG A 204 -13.12 -15.59 14.77
C ARG A 204 -12.93 -14.99 16.15
N GLY A 205 -13.78 -15.40 17.10
CA GLY A 205 -13.57 -15.12 18.51
C GLY A 205 -12.45 -16.00 19.09
N ILE A 206 -11.43 -15.39 19.70
CA ILE A 206 -10.31 -16.09 20.33
C ILE A 206 -10.79 -17.03 21.45
N ASN A 207 -11.86 -16.65 22.15
CA ASN A 207 -12.53 -17.45 23.18
C ASN A 207 -13.88 -18.03 22.70
N ASN A 208 -14.07 -18.18 21.37
CA ASN A 208 -15.32 -18.62 20.73
C ASN A 208 -16.55 -17.75 21.04
N MET A 209 -16.35 -16.50 21.46
CA MET A 209 -17.42 -15.51 21.63
C MET A 209 -17.25 -14.39 20.61
N VAL A 210 -18.32 -14.08 19.89
CA VAL A 210 -18.42 -12.96 18.96
C VAL A 210 -19.71 -12.22 19.30
N ASP A 211 -19.58 -10.97 19.73
CA ASP A 211 -20.71 -10.11 20.07
C ASP A 211 -20.42 -8.68 19.57
N ILE A 212 -20.78 -8.44 18.31
CA ILE A 212 -20.56 -7.15 17.66
C ILE A 212 -21.62 -6.17 18.14
N GLN A 213 -21.19 -5.22 18.97
CA GLN A 213 -22.08 -4.23 19.57
C GLN A 213 -22.42 -3.09 18.59
N LYS A 214 -21.45 -2.73 17.74
CA LYS A 214 -21.56 -1.57 16.85
C LYS A 214 -20.62 -1.70 15.65
N VAL A 215 -21.10 -1.28 14.48
CA VAL A 215 -20.25 -1.04 13.29
C VAL A 215 -20.52 0.38 12.80
N GLU A 216 -19.45 1.14 12.60
CA GLU A 216 -19.48 2.52 12.09
C GLU A 216 -18.51 2.67 10.91
N PHE A 217 -18.76 3.64 10.05
CA PHE A 217 -17.90 3.93 8.91
C PHE A 217 -17.48 5.39 8.94
N SER A 218 -16.21 5.66 8.60
CA SER A 218 -15.80 7.04 8.29
C SER A 218 -16.58 7.52 7.05
N LYS A 219 -17.08 8.76 7.12
CA LYS A 219 -17.94 9.33 6.08
C LYS A 219 -17.15 9.57 4.79
N ILE A 220 -17.75 9.20 3.66
CA ILE A 220 -17.35 9.59 2.31
C ILE A 220 -18.58 10.13 1.57
N ASP A 221 -18.41 11.21 0.80
CA ASP A 221 -19.54 11.91 0.16
C ASP A 221 -20.20 11.13 -0.99
N ASN A 222 -19.46 10.30 -1.72
CA ASN A 222 -19.93 9.59 -2.92
C ASN A 222 -20.22 8.10 -2.71
N ILE A 223 -20.06 7.58 -1.49
CA ILE A 223 -20.21 6.14 -1.17
C ILE A 223 -21.02 5.98 0.11
N GLU A 224 -22.04 5.12 0.06
CA GLU A 224 -22.80 4.67 1.22
C GLU A 224 -22.39 3.24 1.61
N PHE A 225 -22.31 2.98 2.91
CA PHE A 225 -22.03 1.65 3.45
C PHE A 225 -23.24 1.10 4.18
N ASP A 226 -23.48 -0.18 3.97
CA ASP A 226 -24.46 -0.99 4.69
C ASP A 226 -23.76 -2.22 5.27
N TYR A 227 -24.30 -2.78 6.35
CA TYR A 227 -23.72 -3.97 6.96
C TYR A 227 -24.74 -4.88 7.60
N ARG A 228 -24.39 -6.17 7.66
CA ARG A 228 -25.14 -7.19 8.40
C ARG A 228 -24.17 -8.18 9.04
N VAL A 229 -24.56 -8.72 10.19
CA VAL A 229 -23.76 -9.72 10.93
C VAL A 229 -24.57 -11.01 11.00
N GLU A 230 -24.02 -12.10 10.46
CA GLU A 230 -24.66 -13.41 10.44
C GLU A 230 -23.60 -14.50 10.64
N ASN A 231 -23.86 -15.51 11.47
CA ASN A 231 -23.01 -16.70 11.62
C ASN A 231 -21.51 -16.42 11.83
N SER A 232 -21.17 -15.44 12.68
CA SER A 232 -19.79 -15.00 12.90
C SER A 232 -19.10 -14.40 11.66
N SER A 233 -19.88 -13.91 10.70
CA SER A 233 -19.41 -13.13 9.57
C SER A 233 -20.01 -11.73 9.60
N LEU A 234 -19.21 -10.73 9.23
CA LEU A 234 -19.64 -9.37 8.96
C LEU A 234 -19.64 -9.16 7.45
N TYR A 235 -20.81 -8.89 6.89
CA TYR A 235 -20.95 -8.52 5.49
C TYR A 235 -21.00 -7.00 5.40
N ILE A 236 -20.11 -6.42 4.60
CA ILE A 236 -20.05 -4.98 4.32
C ILE A 236 -20.39 -4.77 2.86
N THR A 237 -21.45 -4.01 2.60
CA THR A 237 -21.85 -3.61 1.26
C THR A 237 -21.46 -2.15 1.04
N SER A 238 -20.74 -1.89 -0.05
CA SER A 238 -20.46 -0.55 -0.56
C SER A 238 -21.43 -0.22 -1.69
N LYS A 239 -21.97 1.00 -1.71
CA LYS A 239 -22.92 1.50 -2.73
C LYS A 239 -22.48 2.87 -3.23
N LEU A 240 -22.33 3.01 -4.54
CA LEU A 240 -22.03 4.27 -5.21
C LEU A 240 -23.29 5.14 -5.27
N ILE A 241 -23.22 6.37 -4.75
CA ILE A 241 -24.35 7.33 -4.74
C ILE A 241 -24.13 8.53 -5.67
N ASP A 242 -22.90 8.76 -6.11
CA ASP A 242 -22.52 9.79 -7.09
C ASP A 242 -21.53 9.18 -8.10
N SER A 243 -21.56 9.63 -9.35
CA SER A 243 -20.69 9.17 -10.45
C SER A 243 -19.24 9.67 -10.35
N LYS A 244 -18.83 10.24 -9.21
CA LYS A 244 -17.46 10.71 -9.00
C LYS A 244 -16.49 9.52 -9.02
N THR A 245 -15.61 9.51 -10.02
CA THR A 245 -14.55 8.52 -10.19
C THR A 245 -13.32 8.84 -9.33
N GLY A 246 -12.50 7.83 -9.09
CA GLY A 246 -11.24 7.96 -8.34
C GLY A 246 -11.04 6.90 -7.28
N ASP A 247 -9.94 7.06 -6.53
CA ASP A 247 -9.57 6.21 -5.40
C ASP A 247 -9.96 6.92 -4.09
N PHE A 248 -10.64 6.19 -3.21
CA PHE A 248 -11.11 6.67 -1.91
C PHE A 248 -10.64 5.73 -0.81
N GLU A 249 -10.30 6.29 0.35
CA GLU A 249 -9.87 5.55 1.53
C GLU A 249 -10.83 5.84 2.70
N THR A 250 -11.25 4.79 3.42
CA THR A 250 -12.09 4.90 4.62
C THR A 250 -11.83 3.72 5.56
N ARG A 251 -12.48 3.74 6.72
CA ARG A 251 -12.36 2.70 7.74
C ARG A 251 -13.74 2.29 8.20
N ALA A 252 -13.93 1.00 8.41
CA ALA A 252 -15.00 0.49 9.27
C ALA A 252 -14.46 0.35 10.69
N PHE A 253 -15.22 0.79 11.69
CA PHE A 253 -14.93 0.64 13.10
C PHE A 253 -15.90 -0.34 13.73
N ILE A 254 -15.39 -1.41 14.35
CA ILE A 254 -16.19 -2.49 14.92
C ILE A 254 -15.95 -2.51 16.42
N THR A 255 -16.99 -2.41 17.23
CA THR A 255 -16.88 -2.38 18.70
C THR A 255 -17.32 -3.70 19.31
N GLN A 256 -16.46 -4.28 20.17
CA GLN A 256 -16.79 -5.40 21.06
C GLN A 256 -16.08 -5.19 22.40
N ASN A 257 -16.83 -5.26 23.52
CA ASN A 257 -16.30 -5.23 24.89
C ASN A 257 -15.29 -4.09 25.13
N ASP A 258 -15.64 -2.86 24.71
CA ASP A 258 -14.82 -1.64 24.77
C ASP A 258 -13.58 -1.61 23.84
N ILE A 259 -13.34 -2.66 23.06
CA ILE A 259 -12.31 -2.69 22.03
C ILE A 259 -12.91 -2.25 20.70
N ILE A 260 -12.36 -1.17 20.14
CA ILE A 260 -12.74 -0.65 18.83
C ILE A 260 -11.74 -1.16 17.78
N TYR A 261 -12.10 -2.15 17.01
CA TYR A 261 -11.34 -2.60 15.85
C TYR A 261 -11.54 -1.66 14.67
N GLN A 262 -10.56 -1.58 13.79
CA GLN A 262 -10.67 -0.89 12.52
C GLN A 262 -10.33 -1.80 11.34
N ILE A 263 -11.05 -1.66 10.24
CA ILE A 263 -10.77 -2.34 8.98
C ILE A 263 -10.52 -1.25 7.93
N PRO A 264 -9.29 -1.10 7.43
CA PRO A 264 -9.01 -0.22 6.29
C PRO A 264 -9.77 -0.69 5.05
N ILE A 265 -10.43 0.24 4.37
CA ILE A 265 -11.23 0.02 3.17
C ILE A 265 -10.78 0.98 2.07
N VAL A 266 -10.36 0.43 0.94
CA VAL A 266 -10.14 1.21 -0.29
C VAL A 266 -11.29 1.00 -1.24
N ILE A 267 -11.73 2.07 -1.89
CA ILE A 267 -12.75 2.00 -2.93
C ILE A 267 -12.17 2.62 -4.18
N LYS A 268 -12.14 1.85 -5.26
CA LYS A 268 -11.79 2.33 -6.60
C LYS A 268 -13.06 2.46 -7.40
N VAL A 269 -13.36 3.67 -7.87
CA VAL A 269 -14.50 3.95 -8.75
C VAL A 269 -13.97 4.21 -10.15
N SER A 270 -14.08 3.20 -11.02
CA SER A 270 -13.60 3.26 -12.40
C SER A 270 -14.65 3.85 -13.34
N GLU A 271 -14.17 4.64 -14.31
CA GLU A 271 -15.00 5.17 -15.41
C GLU A 271 -15.36 4.08 -16.43
N ALA A 272 -14.40 3.21 -16.72
CA ALA A 272 -14.62 2.02 -17.55
C ALA A 272 -15.15 0.85 -16.71
N SER A 273 -15.81 -0.10 -17.38
CA SER A 273 -16.30 -1.31 -16.75
C SER A 273 -16.18 -2.50 -17.67
N ILE A 274 -15.86 -3.64 -17.07
CA ILE A 274 -15.76 -4.92 -17.76
C ILE A 274 -16.68 -5.94 -17.09
N VAL A 275 -17.08 -6.96 -17.83
CA VAL A 275 -17.74 -8.16 -17.32
C VAL A 275 -16.81 -9.34 -17.57
N ILE A 276 -16.58 -10.11 -16.51
CA ILE A 276 -15.78 -11.34 -16.54
C ILE A 276 -16.76 -12.51 -16.55
N LEU A 277 -16.58 -13.41 -17.51
CA LEU A 277 -17.36 -14.65 -17.63
C LEU A 277 -16.39 -15.82 -17.57
N GLU A 278 -16.68 -16.78 -16.68
CA GLU A 278 -15.92 -18.01 -16.53
C GLU A 278 -16.71 -19.20 -17.08
N LYS A 279 -16.02 -20.08 -17.82
CA LYS A 279 -16.51 -21.41 -18.14
C LYS A 279 -15.35 -22.40 -18.03
N GLU A 280 -15.46 -23.40 -17.15
CA GLU A 280 -14.42 -24.41 -16.93
C GLU A 280 -13.04 -23.75 -16.68
N ASN A 281 -12.92 -22.80 -15.75
CA ASN A 281 -11.71 -22.01 -15.49
C ASN A 281 -11.14 -21.22 -16.69
N GLU A 282 -11.88 -21.08 -17.79
CA GLU A 282 -11.51 -20.21 -18.89
C GLU A 282 -12.24 -18.87 -18.75
N LEU A 283 -11.46 -17.81 -18.56
CA LEU A 283 -11.97 -16.45 -18.42
C LEU A 283 -12.11 -15.79 -19.77
N THR A 284 -13.26 -15.16 -19.98
CA THR A 284 -13.55 -14.27 -21.10
C THR A 284 -14.00 -12.92 -20.58
N PHE A 285 -13.70 -11.87 -21.35
CA PHE A 285 -13.85 -10.49 -20.91
C PHE A 285 -14.68 -9.69 -21.92
N GLN A 286 -15.58 -8.86 -21.40
CA GLN A 286 -16.39 -7.95 -22.21
C GLN A 286 -16.34 -6.54 -21.64
N VAL A 287 -15.86 -5.58 -22.43
CA VAL A 287 -15.94 -4.16 -22.07
C VAL A 287 -17.38 -3.68 -22.22
N LYS A 288 -17.94 -3.07 -21.18
CA LYS A 288 -19.28 -2.46 -21.18
C LYS A 288 -19.22 -0.95 -21.32
N ARG A 289 -18.25 -0.31 -20.68
CA ARG A 289 -17.94 1.12 -20.82
C ARG A 289 -16.44 1.34 -20.99
N PRO A 290 -16.03 2.35 -21.78
CA PRO A 290 -16.91 3.17 -22.63
C PRO A 290 -17.44 2.36 -23.83
N ILE A 291 -18.56 2.79 -24.43
CA ILE A 291 -19.22 2.04 -25.53
C ILE A 291 -18.37 2.08 -26.81
N ASP A 292 -17.65 3.17 -27.02
CA ASP A 292 -16.78 3.42 -28.18
C ASP A 292 -15.34 2.91 -27.98
N TRP A 293 -15.14 1.93 -27.08
CA TRP A 293 -13.84 1.33 -26.88
C TRP A 293 -13.31 0.67 -28.15
N GLU A 294 -11.99 0.76 -28.35
CA GLU A 294 -11.31 0.28 -29.56
C GLU A 294 -10.44 -0.93 -29.25
N TYR A 295 -9.84 -0.95 -28.06
CA TYR A 295 -8.86 -1.93 -27.63
C TYR A 295 -8.88 -2.05 -26.10
N ALA A 296 -8.69 -3.27 -25.59
CA ALA A 296 -8.43 -3.48 -24.17
C ALA A 296 -7.31 -4.50 -23.99
N LYS A 297 -6.33 -4.15 -23.14
CA LYS A 297 -5.32 -5.08 -22.64
C LYS A 297 -5.76 -5.52 -21.25
N ILE A 298 -5.88 -6.83 -21.04
CA ILE A 298 -6.30 -7.41 -19.77
C ILE A 298 -5.14 -8.23 -19.23
N THR A 299 -4.68 -7.88 -18.03
CA THR A 299 -3.64 -8.59 -17.29
C THR A 299 -4.31 -9.29 -16.10
N VAL A 300 -4.05 -10.59 -15.98
CA VAL A 300 -4.56 -11.45 -14.93
C VAL A 300 -3.36 -11.96 -14.14
N THR A 301 -3.33 -11.64 -12.85
CA THR A 301 -2.21 -11.96 -11.95
C THR A 301 -2.69 -12.86 -10.83
N ASN A 302 -2.05 -14.02 -10.64
CA ASN A 302 -2.33 -14.85 -9.47
C ASN A 302 -1.85 -14.11 -8.21
N SER A 303 -2.73 -13.85 -7.24
CA SER A 303 -2.43 -13.02 -6.07
C SER A 303 -1.39 -13.63 -5.10
N LYS A 304 -1.13 -14.94 -5.22
CA LYS A 304 -0.19 -15.67 -4.37
C LYS A 304 1.15 -15.92 -5.04
N THR A 305 1.15 -16.33 -6.31
CA THR A 305 2.39 -16.63 -7.05
C THR A 305 2.94 -15.42 -7.81
N PHE A 306 2.12 -14.40 -8.03
CA PHE A 306 2.40 -13.24 -8.89
C PHE A 306 2.62 -13.62 -10.36
N ASP A 307 2.21 -14.82 -10.77
CA ASP A 307 2.25 -15.21 -12.18
C ASP A 307 1.24 -14.39 -12.97
N GLU A 308 1.73 -13.75 -14.03
CA GLU A 308 0.93 -12.90 -14.90
C GLU A 308 0.61 -13.60 -16.23
N ARG A 309 -0.60 -13.34 -16.71
CA ARG A 309 -1.05 -13.70 -18.05
C ARG A 309 -1.76 -12.49 -18.64
N THR A 310 -1.62 -12.27 -19.94
CA THR A 310 -2.22 -11.12 -20.61
C THR A 310 -2.96 -11.56 -21.85
N VAL A 311 -4.11 -10.96 -22.06
CA VAL A 311 -4.89 -11.08 -23.29
C VAL A 311 -5.22 -9.71 -23.85
N SER A 312 -5.45 -9.62 -25.16
CA SER A 312 -5.83 -8.38 -25.83
C SER A 312 -7.08 -8.58 -26.67
N ILE A 313 -8.09 -7.76 -26.42
CA ILE A 313 -9.38 -7.83 -27.11
C ILE A 313 -9.68 -6.54 -27.86
N THR A 314 -10.54 -6.64 -28.88
CA THR A 314 -11.13 -5.53 -29.63
C THR A 314 -12.61 -5.82 -29.85
N PRO A 315 -13.45 -4.86 -30.26
CA PRO A 315 -14.87 -5.12 -30.52
C PRO A 315 -15.15 -6.24 -31.54
N LYS A 316 -14.15 -6.59 -32.37
CA LYS A 316 -14.25 -7.64 -33.40
C LYS A 316 -13.48 -8.92 -33.08
N LYS A 317 -12.61 -8.89 -32.06
CA LYS A 317 -11.75 -10.02 -31.67
C LYS A 317 -11.85 -10.21 -30.17
N PHE A 318 -12.48 -11.30 -29.78
CA PHE A 318 -12.48 -11.79 -28.41
C PHE A 318 -11.41 -12.87 -28.27
N ASP A 319 -10.93 -13.00 -27.06
CA ASP A 319 -9.86 -13.92 -26.71
C ASP A 319 -10.08 -14.30 -25.24
N SER A 320 -9.55 -15.44 -24.85
CA SER A 320 -9.85 -16.10 -23.57
C SER A 320 -8.56 -16.48 -22.85
N LEU A 321 -8.68 -16.75 -21.56
CA LEU A 321 -7.53 -17.06 -20.72
C LEU A 321 -7.88 -18.23 -19.81
N LYS A 322 -7.31 -19.40 -20.11
CA LYS A 322 -7.43 -20.58 -19.27
C LYS A 322 -6.54 -20.43 -18.05
N LEU A 323 -7.14 -20.55 -16.88
CA LEU A 323 -6.46 -20.62 -15.60
C LEU A 323 -6.50 -22.05 -15.08
N TYR A 324 -5.43 -22.46 -14.41
CA TYR A 324 -5.30 -23.82 -13.88
C TYR A 324 -5.29 -23.83 -12.36
N ASP A 325 -4.57 -22.89 -11.75
CA ASP A 325 -4.40 -22.87 -10.31
C ASP A 325 -5.64 -22.24 -9.64
N ALA A 326 -6.20 -22.89 -8.61
CA ALA A 326 -7.28 -22.30 -7.84
C ALA A 326 -6.78 -21.12 -6.99
N GLY A 327 -7.68 -20.17 -6.71
CA GLY A 327 -7.43 -19.05 -5.82
C GLY A 327 -7.81 -17.71 -6.40
N ARG A 328 -7.37 -16.65 -5.71
CA ARG A 328 -7.69 -15.27 -6.06
C ARG A 328 -6.76 -14.72 -7.14
N TYR A 329 -7.37 -14.11 -8.15
CA TYR A 329 -6.71 -13.41 -9.23
C TYR A 329 -7.04 -11.92 -9.19
N TRP A 330 -6.03 -11.12 -9.50
CA TRP A 330 -6.15 -9.69 -9.74
C TRP A 330 -6.28 -9.46 -11.23
N ILE A 331 -7.29 -8.70 -11.64
CA ILE A 331 -7.57 -8.42 -13.05
C ILE A 331 -7.47 -6.92 -13.28
N GLU A 332 -6.47 -6.51 -14.04
CA GLU A 332 -6.30 -5.15 -14.52
C GLU A 332 -6.65 -5.09 -16.00
N ALA A 333 -7.61 -4.24 -16.37
CA ALA A 333 -7.93 -3.96 -17.76
C ALA A 333 -7.65 -2.49 -18.09
N ASN A 334 -6.72 -2.26 -19.02
CA ASN A 334 -6.48 -0.94 -19.60
C ASN A 334 -7.33 -0.83 -20.88
N VAL A 335 -8.48 -0.17 -20.77
CA VAL A 335 -9.47 -0.01 -21.83
C VAL A 335 -9.22 1.31 -22.56
N ARG A 336 -9.05 1.28 -23.87
CA ARG A 336 -8.75 2.47 -24.68
C ARG A 336 -9.87 2.79 -25.66
N ASN A 337 -10.20 4.08 -25.76
CA ASN A 337 -11.02 4.64 -26.84
C ASN A 337 -10.30 5.86 -27.46
N SER A 338 -11.03 6.63 -28.27
CA SER A 338 -10.52 7.85 -28.91
C SER A 338 -10.11 8.96 -27.94
N SER A 339 -10.71 9.00 -26.74
CA SER A 339 -10.47 10.04 -25.72
C SER A 339 -9.31 9.73 -24.77
N GLY A 340 -8.98 8.46 -24.55
CA GLY A 340 -7.93 8.08 -23.62
C GLY A 340 -7.92 6.59 -23.27
N THR A 341 -7.19 6.26 -22.21
CA THR A 341 -7.12 4.94 -21.59
C THR A 341 -7.71 5.02 -20.20
N PHE A 342 -8.54 4.04 -19.85
CA PHE A 342 -9.23 3.91 -18.58
C PHE A 342 -8.84 2.59 -17.92
N ASP A 343 -8.48 2.65 -16.65
CA ASP A 343 -8.09 1.48 -15.88
C ASP A 343 -9.27 0.92 -15.11
N VAL A 344 -9.45 -0.40 -15.21
CA VAL A 344 -10.45 -1.16 -14.48
C VAL A 344 -9.74 -2.23 -13.66
N PHE A 345 -10.09 -2.33 -12.39
CA PHE A 345 -9.52 -3.29 -11.45
C PHE A 345 -10.64 -4.21 -10.96
N GLU A 346 -10.43 -5.52 -10.99
CA GLU A 346 -11.39 -6.51 -10.49
C GLU A 346 -10.67 -7.62 -9.74
N PHE A 347 -11.40 -8.26 -8.82
CA PHE A 347 -10.99 -9.50 -8.18
C PHE A 347 -11.81 -10.65 -8.75
N TYR A 348 -11.17 -11.79 -8.98
CA TYR A 348 -11.86 -12.99 -9.41
C TYR A 348 -11.30 -14.23 -8.72
N ASP A 349 -12.17 -15.07 -8.18
CA ASP A 349 -11.78 -16.26 -7.44
C ASP A 349 -12.07 -17.51 -8.30
N ILE A 350 -11.02 -18.20 -8.75
CA ILE A 350 -11.13 -19.51 -9.41
C ILE A 350 -11.26 -20.57 -8.33
N LYS A 351 -12.33 -21.36 -8.40
CA LYS A 351 -12.68 -22.35 -7.35
C LYS A 351 -12.04 -23.71 -7.59
N GLU A 352 -12.00 -24.17 -8.84
CA GLU A 352 -11.52 -25.50 -9.20
C GLU A 352 -10.01 -25.48 -9.47
N ASP A 353 -9.27 -26.44 -8.91
CA ASP A 353 -7.83 -26.58 -9.13
C ASP A 353 -7.59 -27.62 -10.24
N LEU A 354 -7.09 -27.15 -11.38
CA LEU A 354 -6.73 -27.92 -12.55
C LEU A 354 -5.21 -27.90 -12.80
N SER A 355 -4.39 -27.64 -11.77
CA SER A 355 -2.93 -27.55 -11.86
C SER A 355 -2.28 -28.80 -12.48
N GLU A 356 -2.84 -29.99 -12.25
CA GLU A 356 -2.37 -31.23 -12.88
C GLU A 356 -2.57 -31.27 -14.41
N GLN A 357 -3.51 -30.49 -14.92
CA GLN A 357 -3.81 -30.37 -16.36
C GLN A 357 -2.97 -29.29 -17.05
N LYS A 358 -2.14 -28.56 -16.28
CA LYS A 358 -1.31 -27.47 -16.79
C LYS A 358 -0.28 -28.02 -17.80
N PRO A 359 -0.19 -27.45 -19.02
CA PRO A 359 0.76 -27.93 -20.02
C PRO A 359 2.20 -27.78 -19.52
N ILE A 360 3.00 -28.84 -19.64
CA ILE A 360 4.42 -28.85 -19.25
C ILE A 360 5.25 -27.81 -20.04
N VAL A 361 4.77 -27.41 -21.21
CA VAL A 361 5.44 -26.43 -22.09
C VAL A 361 4.42 -25.39 -22.56
N GLU A 362 4.16 -24.38 -21.73
CA GLU A 362 3.33 -23.23 -22.11
C GLU A 362 4.14 -21.97 -22.46
N ASN A 363 5.46 -21.96 -22.15
CA ASN A 363 6.36 -20.80 -22.32
C ASN A 363 7.36 -20.94 -23.49
N SER A 364 6.92 -21.41 -24.66
CA SER A 364 7.77 -21.43 -25.87
C SER A 364 7.13 -20.76 -27.09
N VAL A 365 6.20 -19.83 -26.88
CA VAL A 365 5.91 -18.84 -27.92
C VAL A 365 6.94 -17.74 -27.77
N LEU A 366 8.16 -17.98 -28.29
CA LEU A 366 9.04 -16.87 -28.63
C LEU A 366 8.22 -15.92 -29.50
N PRO A 367 8.12 -14.61 -29.15
CA PRO A 367 7.38 -13.65 -29.97
C PRO A 367 7.84 -13.79 -31.42
N GLU A 368 6.95 -13.79 -32.41
CA GLU A 368 7.35 -13.93 -33.82
C GLU A 368 8.49 -12.97 -34.19
N ARG A 369 8.50 -11.77 -33.59
CA ARG A 369 9.58 -10.79 -33.70
C ARG A 369 10.93 -11.31 -33.18
N ALA A 370 10.95 -12.01 -32.04
CA ALA A 370 12.16 -12.62 -31.49
C ALA A 370 12.67 -13.76 -32.38
N LEU A 371 11.78 -14.59 -32.95
CA LEU A 371 12.13 -15.62 -33.92
C LEU A 371 12.71 -15.02 -35.22
N ILE A 372 12.11 -13.94 -35.72
CA ILE A 372 12.62 -13.20 -36.89
C ILE A 372 14.00 -12.60 -36.59
N ILE A 373 14.19 -11.98 -35.42
CA ILE A 373 15.48 -11.42 -35.00
C ILE A 373 16.55 -12.51 -34.88
N LEU A 374 16.23 -13.64 -34.23
CA LEU A 374 17.12 -14.80 -34.12
C LEU A 374 17.47 -15.34 -35.52
N GLY A 375 16.51 -15.47 -36.42
CA GLY A 375 16.73 -15.89 -37.80
C GLY A 375 17.66 -14.94 -38.57
N ILE A 376 17.48 -13.63 -38.42
CA ILE A 376 18.35 -12.61 -39.03
C ILE A 376 19.78 -12.71 -38.47
N ILE A 377 19.93 -12.81 -37.15
CA ILE A 377 21.24 -12.96 -36.51
C ILE A 377 21.95 -14.22 -37.00
N PHE A 378 21.24 -15.36 -37.04
CA PHE A 378 21.80 -16.63 -37.50
C PHE A 378 22.27 -16.55 -38.96
N THR A 379 21.48 -15.89 -39.82
CA THR A 379 21.81 -15.68 -41.23
C THR A 379 23.04 -14.79 -41.38
N ILE A 380 23.14 -13.70 -40.61
CA ILE A 380 24.31 -12.82 -40.60
C ILE A 380 25.56 -13.57 -40.14
N VAL A 381 25.47 -14.35 -39.06
CA VAL A 381 26.59 -15.14 -38.53
C VAL A 381 27.07 -16.17 -39.55
N ILE A 382 26.17 -16.86 -40.25
CA ILE A 382 26.54 -17.80 -41.32
C ILE A 382 27.24 -17.09 -42.47
N ILE A 383 26.69 -15.96 -42.94
CA ILE A 383 27.28 -15.20 -44.06
C ILE A 383 28.67 -14.66 -43.68
N VAL A 384 28.82 -14.09 -42.49
CA VAL A 384 30.10 -13.57 -41.99
C VAL A 384 31.09 -14.70 -41.77
N GLY A 385 30.68 -15.81 -41.16
CA GLY A 385 31.50 -17.00 -40.95
C GLY A 385 32.00 -17.61 -42.27
N LEU A 386 31.15 -17.72 -43.28
CA LEU A 386 31.54 -18.18 -44.62
C LEU A 386 32.51 -17.21 -45.31
N LYS A 387 32.33 -15.90 -45.11
CA LYS A 387 33.19 -14.87 -45.69
C LYS A 387 34.58 -14.84 -45.03
N PHE A 388 34.67 -15.07 -43.72
CA PHE A 388 35.95 -15.25 -43.02
C PHE A 388 36.64 -16.57 -43.37
N ARG A 389 35.88 -17.67 -43.53
CA ARG A 389 36.43 -18.96 -43.97
C ARG A 389 37.05 -18.89 -45.36
N LYS A 390 36.49 -18.12 -46.29
CA LYS A 390 37.07 -17.89 -47.63
C LYS A 390 38.30 -16.98 -47.65
N ARG A 391 38.61 -16.28 -46.55
CA ARG A 391 39.74 -15.34 -46.48
C ARG A 391 41.00 -15.95 -45.85
N ASN A 392 40.87 -17.13 -45.24
CA ASN A 392 41.93 -17.89 -44.57
C ASN A 392 42.27 -19.22 -45.29
N TYR A 393 41.93 -19.34 -46.58
CA TYR A 393 42.35 -20.42 -47.47
C TYR A 393 42.94 -19.85 -48.75
#